data_AF-A0A962GL38-F1
#
_entry.id   AF-A0A962GL38-F1
#
_cell.length_a   1.000
_cell.length_b   1.000
_cell.length_c   1.000
_cell.angle_alpha   90.00
_cell.angle_beta   90.00
_cell.angle_gamma   90.00
#
_symmetry.space_group_name_H-M   'P 1'
#
loop_
_entity.id
_entity.type
_entity.pdbx_description
1 polymer ?
#
loop_
_entity_poly.entity_id
_entity_poly.type
_entity_poly.pdbx_seq_one_letter_code
_entity_poly.pdbx_strand_id
1 'polypeptide(L)'
;FNSSGKTVWIEHDLHFDEENHRGTYWAPFWGAQNKGELLSAKESLANFEHFLKTVTNSNQSNNHVIEQFNFTDNTPYFPNNAEINPNEIDEFLLDTVPLLKKYSSGYGLWAYRDYADNGLYNSSFEYGLHGWDISGDVELIEYTGENKIKLSKDSNISQLYNPFERHMLFSSYKELIFCLDSEQEANLTLLLNEKEKKLELKEGNSCHTVDISKQEKTTHFKFKVTSDEDIIIDNMKLYGFVQRLKVYDEFGKESLYLDSIRKMNKELIGNVE
;
A
#
# COMPACT_ATOMS: atom_id res chain seq x y z
N PHE A 1 16.84 1.49 -27.34
CA PHE A 1 17.25 1.09 -28.70
C PHE A 1 16.05 0.41 -29.36
N ASN A 2 15.77 0.70 -30.63
CA ASN A 2 14.72 -0.01 -31.36
C ASN A 2 15.23 -1.37 -31.90
N SER A 3 14.34 -2.14 -32.53
CA SER A 3 14.64 -3.44 -33.14
C SER A 3 15.75 -3.40 -34.22
N SER A 4 16.14 -2.22 -34.70
CA SER A 4 17.26 -2.03 -35.63
C SER A 4 18.56 -1.59 -34.95
N GLY A 5 18.66 -1.63 -33.62
CA GLY A 5 19.89 -1.28 -32.89
C GLY A 5 20.20 0.23 -32.85
N LYS A 6 19.25 1.10 -33.23
CA LYS A 6 19.43 2.56 -33.20
C LYS A 6 19.02 3.11 -31.83
N THR A 7 19.81 4.03 -31.28
CA THR A 7 19.40 4.83 -30.13
C THR A 7 18.20 5.68 -30.56
N VAL A 8 17.05 5.42 -29.94
CA VAL A 8 15.86 6.26 -30.07
C VAL A 8 15.75 7.00 -28.76
N TRP A 9 15.83 8.33 -28.82
CA TRP A 9 15.40 9.17 -27.72
C TRP A 9 13.89 9.15 -27.72
N ILE A 10 13.33 8.54 -26.68
CA ILE A 10 11.91 8.69 -26.37
C ILE A 10 11.86 9.89 -25.44
N GLU A 11 11.49 11.05 -25.99
CA GLU A 11 11.21 12.21 -25.15
C GLU A 11 10.00 11.87 -24.27
N HIS A 12 10.05 12.31 -23.01
CA HIS A 12 8.93 12.20 -22.11
C HIS A 12 7.94 13.31 -22.48
N ASP A 13 6.97 12.98 -23.33
CA ASP A 13 5.88 13.89 -23.64
C ASP A 13 5.03 14.07 -22.37
N LEU A 14 4.96 15.30 -21.88
CA LEU A 14 4.13 15.65 -20.73
C LEU A 14 2.65 15.79 -21.12
N HIS A 15 2.33 15.64 -22.41
CA HIS A 15 0.98 15.65 -22.97
C HIS A 15 0.22 16.92 -22.58
N PHE A 16 0.86 18.09 -22.65
CA PHE A 16 0.25 19.35 -22.22
C PHE A 16 -1.03 19.71 -23.00
N ASP A 17 -1.18 19.15 -24.19
CA ASP A 17 -2.32 19.25 -25.11
C ASP A 17 -3.41 18.20 -24.87
N GLU A 18 -3.25 17.28 -23.90
CA GLU A 18 -4.28 16.31 -23.54
C GLU A 18 -5.53 17.02 -23.00
N GLU A 19 -6.66 16.78 -23.66
CA GLU A 19 -7.95 17.36 -23.29
C GLU A 19 -8.55 16.69 -22.04
N ASN A 20 -8.12 15.47 -21.72
CA ASN A 20 -8.52 14.74 -20.53
C ASN A 20 -7.61 15.00 -19.31
N HIS A 21 -8.04 14.54 -18.13
CA HIS A 21 -7.23 14.65 -16.93
C HIS A 21 -5.95 13.83 -17.05
N ARG A 22 -4.81 14.46 -16.72
CA ARG A 22 -3.52 13.80 -16.60
C ARG A 22 -3.25 13.37 -15.16
N GLY A 23 -2.73 12.17 -14.98
CA GLY A 23 -2.23 11.68 -13.70
C GLY A 23 -0.74 11.98 -13.55
N THR A 24 -0.32 12.43 -12.36
CA THR A 24 1.10 12.40 -12.01
C THR A 24 1.37 11.95 -10.59
N TYR A 25 2.65 11.68 -10.34
CA TYR A 25 3.21 11.22 -9.10
C TYR A 25 4.17 12.27 -8.54
N TRP A 26 4.11 12.54 -7.23
CA TRP A 26 5.10 13.34 -6.54
C TRP A 26 5.50 12.71 -5.19
N ALA A 27 6.78 12.82 -4.89
CA ALA A 27 7.36 12.51 -3.58
C ALA A 27 8.55 13.44 -3.30
N PRO A 28 9.01 13.58 -2.03
CA PRO A 28 10.01 14.57 -1.63
C PRO A 28 11.35 14.47 -2.35
N PHE A 29 11.71 13.27 -2.82
CA PHE A 29 12.91 13.03 -3.62
C PHE A 29 12.88 13.75 -4.99
N TRP A 30 11.71 14.20 -5.46
CA TRP A 30 11.58 14.92 -6.72
C TRP A 30 12.07 16.37 -6.56
N GLY A 31 13.18 16.70 -7.23
CA GLY A 31 13.84 18.01 -7.10
C GLY A 31 14.90 18.09 -5.99
N ALA A 32 15.14 16.99 -5.26
CA ALA A 32 16.14 16.91 -4.20
C ALA A 32 17.50 16.39 -4.69
N GLN A 33 18.51 16.35 -3.80
CA GLN A 33 19.82 15.79 -4.12
C GLN A 33 19.86 14.26 -4.05
N ASN A 34 18.95 13.67 -3.27
CA ASN A 34 18.81 12.23 -3.09
C ASN A 34 20.10 11.57 -2.57
N LYS A 35 20.55 12.05 -1.42
CA LYS A 35 21.66 11.54 -0.60
C LYS A 35 21.21 11.14 0.82
N GLY A 36 19.91 10.92 1.01
CA GLY A 36 19.30 10.62 2.31
C GLY A 36 19.12 11.85 3.19
N GLU A 37 19.03 13.05 2.59
CA GLU A 37 18.76 14.28 3.32
C GLU A 37 17.33 14.35 3.85
N LEU A 38 17.18 14.99 5.01
CA LEU A 38 15.88 15.41 5.53
C LEU A 38 15.65 16.86 5.12
N LEU A 39 14.65 17.08 4.27
CA LEU A 39 14.25 18.39 3.77
C LEU A 39 13.34 19.07 4.80
N SER A 40 13.53 20.37 5.01
CA SER A 40 12.54 21.18 5.74
C SER A 40 11.21 21.25 4.99
N ALA A 41 10.14 21.72 5.66
CA ALA A 41 8.86 21.98 4.98
C ALA A 41 9.03 22.95 3.82
N LYS A 42 9.82 24.00 4.03
CA LYS A 42 10.11 25.04 3.04
C LYS A 42 10.83 24.50 1.80
N GLU A 43 11.83 23.65 1.98
CA GLU A 43 12.55 23.04 0.85
C GLU A 43 11.65 22.08 0.07
N SER A 44 10.89 21.25 0.78
CA SER A 44 9.91 20.34 0.18
C SER A 44 8.84 21.10 -0.60
N LEU A 45 8.35 22.23 -0.08
CA LEU A 45 7.37 23.09 -0.73
C LEU A 45 7.93 23.73 -2.00
N ALA A 46 9.19 24.18 -1.98
CA ALA A 46 9.84 24.73 -3.16
C ALA A 46 10.02 23.67 -4.27
N ASN A 47 10.42 22.45 -3.88
CA ASN A 47 10.53 21.32 -4.80
C ASN A 47 9.17 20.94 -5.39
N PHE A 48 8.13 20.93 -4.55
CA PHE A 48 6.76 20.66 -4.98
C PHE A 48 6.22 21.74 -5.93
N GLU A 49 6.47 23.03 -5.66
CA GLU A 49 6.09 24.09 -6.60
C GLU A 49 6.84 23.95 -7.93
N HIS A 50 8.14 23.62 -7.89
CA HIS A 50 8.93 23.39 -9.11
C HIS A 50 8.35 22.25 -9.95
N PHE A 51 7.97 21.14 -9.29
CA PHE A 51 7.27 20.03 -9.92
C PHE A 51 5.97 20.50 -10.59
N LEU A 52 5.10 21.17 -9.84
CA LEU A 52 3.81 21.65 -10.34
C LEU A 52 3.96 22.59 -11.53
N LYS A 53 4.91 23.53 -11.48
CA LYS A 53 5.22 24.41 -12.63
C LYS A 53 5.69 23.62 -13.84
N THR A 54 6.44 22.54 -13.64
CA THR A 54 6.94 21.70 -14.73
C THR A 54 5.79 20.93 -15.38
N VAL A 55 4.97 20.22 -14.59
CA VAL A 55 3.90 19.36 -15.12
C VAL A 55 2.67 20.12 -15.62
N THR A 56 2.60 21.42 -15.36
CA THR A 56 1.52 22.30 -15.85
C THR A 56 1.97 23.32 -16.90
N ASN A 57 3.24 23.27 -17.34
CA ASN A 57 3.84 24.31 -18.18
C ASN A 57 3.57 25.73 -17.63
N SER A 58 3.99 25.95 -16.38
CA SER A 58 3.78 27.21 -15.63
C SER A 58 2.31 27.64 -15.56
N ASN A 59 1.43 26.70 -15.22
CA ASN A 59 -0.03 26.89 -15.08
C ASN A 59 -0.82 27.05 -16.41
N GLN A 60 -0.26 26.67 -17.54
CA GLN A 60 -0.99 26.69 -18.83
C GLN A 60 -1.84 25.44 -19.06
N SER A 61 -1.51 24.32 -18.40
CA SER A 61 -2.22 23.04 -18.49
C SER A 61 -2.45 22.47 -17.09
N ASN A 62 -3.50 22.93 -16.41
CA ASN A 62 -3.87 22.54 -15.04
C ASN A 62 -4.88 21.39 -14.97
N ASN A 63 -5.24 20.80 -16.11
CA ASN A 63 -6.12 19.63 -16.21
C ASN A 63 -5.39 18.35 -15.78
N HIS A 64 -5.07 18.29 -14.50
CA HIS A 64 -4.17 17.32 -13.93
C HIS A 64 -4.59 17.01 -12.49
N VAL A 65 -4.56 15.74 -12.12
CA VAL A 65 -4.66 15.26 -10.73
C VAL A 65 -3.34 14.61 -10.32
N ILE A 66 -2.83 14.96 -9.13
CA ILE A 66 -1.67 14.25 -8.57
C ILE A 66 -2.21 12.95 -8.00
N GLU A 67 -2.23 11.86 -8.77
CA GLU A 67 -2.82 10.58 -8.35
C GLU A 67 -2.09 9.96 -7.15
N GLN A 68 -0.80 10.26 -7.00
CA GLN A 68 0.04 9.76 -5.93
C GLN A 68 0.84 10.90 -5.30
N PHE A 69 0.25 11.54 -4.29
CA PHE A 69 0.90 12.56 -3.48
C PHE A 69 1.55 11.93 -2.24
N ASN A 70 2.77 11.44 -2.39
CA ASN A 70 3.46 10.66 -1.36
C ASN A 70 4.41 11.55 -0.55
N PHE A 71 3.90 12.20 0.49
CA PHE A 71 4.68 13.09 1.36
C PHE A 71 5.57 12.35 2.39
N THR A 72 5.45 11.03 2.49
CA THR A 72 6.46 10.16 3.12
C THR A 72 6.86 9.06 2.15
N ASP A 73 8.10 8.60 2.29
CA ASP A 73 8.63 7.48 1.52
C ASP A 73 9.35 6.52 2.47
N ASN A 74 8.94 5.26 2.45
CA ASN A 74 9.66 4.18 3.12
C ASN A 74 9.92 3.02 2.16
N THR A 75 9.93 3.30 0.84
CA THR A 75 10.17 2.32 -0.21
C THR A 75 11.55 1.71 0.02
N PRO A 76 11.66 0.37 0.14
CA PRO A 76 12.96 -0.20 0.42
C PRO A 76 13.87 -0.10 -0.83
N TYR A 77 15.20 -0.13 -0.65
CA TYR A 77 16.24 0.07 -1.68
C TYR A 77 16.47 1.48 -2.18
N PHE A 78 15.68 2.45 -1.75
CA PHE A 78 15.96 3.87 -1.99
C PHE A 78 16.34 4.61 -0.70
N PRO A 79 17.34 4.14 0.09
CA PRO A 79 17.71 4.76 1.37
C PRO A 79 18.30 6.16 1.20
N ASN A 80 18.62 6.54 -0.03
CA ASN A 80 19.15 7.84 -0.36
C ASN A 80 18.05 8.80 -0.88
N ASN A 81 16.80 8.35 -1.05
CA ASN A 81 15.73 9.28 -1.39
C ASN A 81 15.66 10.36 -0.30
N ALA A 82 15.50 11.61 -0.72
CA ALA A 82 15.21 12.66 0.23
C ALA A 82 13.84 12.43 0.87
N GLU A 83 13.73 12.71 2.17
CA GLU A 83 12.48 12.66 2.92
C GLU A 83 12.19 14.05 3.49
N ILE A 84 10.92 14.34 3.79
CA ILE A 84 10.59 15.53 4.58
C ILE A 84 10.95 15.22 6.03
N ASN A 85 11.56 16.18 6.73
CA ASN A 85 11.76 16.10 8.16
C ASN A 85 10.43 15.72 8.85
N PRO A 86 10.37 14.60 9.60
CA PRO A 86 9.11 14.11 10.17
C PRO A 86 8.37 15.13 11.05
N ASN A 87 9.09 16.06 11.67
CA ASN A 87 8.50 17.11 12.51
C ASN A 87 7.90 18.29 11.71
N GLU A 88 8.13 18.33 10.40
CA GLU A 88 7.71 19.43 9.51
C GLU A 88 6.70 18.95 8.44
N ILE A 89 6.27 17.68 8.47
CA ILE A 89 5.30 17.14 7.50
C ILE A 89 3.95 17.86 7.60
N ASP A 90 3.45 18.12 8.81
CA ASP A 90 2.18 18.84 8.99
C ASP A 90 2.23 20.26 8.41
N GLU A 91 3.33 20.98 8.64
CA GLU A 91 3.56 22.31 8.07
C GLU A 91 3.59 22.25 6.55
N PHE A 92 4.37 21.34 5.97
CA PHE A 92 4.42 21.12 4.53
C PHE A 92 3.03 20.84 3.94
N LEU A 93 2.28 19.90 4.53
CA LEU A 93 0.95 19.51 4.07
C LEU A 93 0.01 20.71 4.00
N LEU A 94 -0.09 21.51 5.06
CA LEU A 94 -0.95 22.69 5.09
C LEU A 94 -0.49 23.76 4.08
N ASP A 95 0.82 23.99 3.96
CA ASP A 95 1.39 24.97 3.05
C ASP A 95 1.28 24.57 1.56
N THR A 96 1.01 23.29 1.25
CA THR A 96 0.77 22.85 -0.13
C THR A 96 -0.59 23.29 -0.69
N VAL A 97 -1.57 23.60 0.15
CA VAL A 97 -2.96 23.88 -0.25
C VAL A 97 -3.05 25.00 -1.31
N PRO A 98 -2.38 26.17 -1.16
CA PRO A 98 -2.41 27.22 -2.18
C PRO A 98 -1.81 26.77 -3.52
N LEU A 99 -0.82 25.88 -3.51
CA LEU A 99 -0.19 25.36 -4.72
C LEU A 99 -1.12 24.39 -5.44
N LEU A 100 -1.77 23.49 -4.70
CA LEU A 100 -2.77 22.57 -5.23
C LEU A 100 -3.92 23.34 -5.90
N LYS A 101 -4.50 24.34 -5.23
CA LYS A 101 -5.55 25.20 -5.82
C LYS A 101 -5.12 25.88 -7.11
N LYS A 102 -3.84 26.24 -7.21
CA LYS A 102 -3.31 26.99 -8.34
C LYS A 102 -3.01 26.09 -9.53
N TYR A 103 -2.38 24.93 -9.31
CA TYR A 103 -1.74 24.13 -10.35
C TYR A 103 -2.39 22.76 -10.57
N SER A 104 -3.33 22.30 -9.75
CA SER A 104 -3.96 20.99 -9.94
C SER A 104 -5.48 21.06 -9.85
N SER A 105 -6.12 20.03 -10.39
CA SER A 105 -7.56 19.76 -10.23
C SER A 105 -7.85 18.94 -8.96
N GLY A 106 -6.81 18.45 -8.29
CA GLY A 106 -6.92 17.64 -7.08
C GLY A 106 -5.67 16.79 -6.83
N TYR A 107 -5.76 15.96 -5.79
CA TYR A 107 -4.73 14.98 -5.44
C TYR A 107 -5.38 13.70 -4.91
N GLY A 108 -4.66 12.60 -5.07
CA GLY A 108 -4.91 11.29 -4.48
C GLY A 108 -3.73 10.89 -3.61
N LEU A 109 -3.99 9.97 -2.68
CA LEU A 109 -3.00 9.40 -1.80
C LEU A 109 -2.87 7.91 -2.14
N TRP A 110 -1.68 7.47 -2.49
CA TRP A 110 -1.42 6.06 -2.82
C TRP A 110 -1.77 5.13 -1.64
N ALA A 111 -1.17 5.39 -0.47
CA ALA A 111 -1.43 4.63 0.75
C ALA A 111 -2.27 5.46 1.75
N TYR A 112 -3.47 5.90 1.34
CA TYR A 112 -4.42 6.56 2.26
C TYR A 112 -4.65 5.71 3.52
N ARG A 113 -4.80 4.41 3.31
CA ARG A 113 -4.57 3.37 4.32
C ARG A 113 -3.20 2.78 4.02
N ASP A 114 -2.35 2.65 5.04
CA ASP A 114 -1.03 2.06 4.88
C ASP A 114 -1.16 0.68 4.19
N TYR A 115 -0.37 0.47 3.15
CA TYR A 115 -0.52 -0.67 2.26
C TYR A 115 0.46 -1.77 2.66
N ALA A 116 -0.07 -2.83 3.29
CA ALA A 116 0.68 -4.07 3.49
C ALA A 116 0.85 -4.76 2.14
N ASP A 117 2.10 -5.02 1.74
CA ASP A 117 2.44 -5.71 0.49
C ASP A 117 2.07 -7.19 0.60
N ASN A 118 0.77 -7.45 0.46
CA ASN A 118 0.16 -8.72 0.78
C ASN A 118 0.44 -9.74 -0.32
N GLY A 119 1.15 -10.80 0.02
CA GLY A 119 1.43 -11.87 -0.94
C GLY A 119 0.25 -12.80 -1.22
N LEU A 120 -0.82 -12.73 -0.42
CA LEU A 120 -2.03 -13.55 -0.62
C LEU A 120 -2.97 -12.88 -1.62
N TYR A 121 -3.41 -13.65 -2.60
CA TYR A 121 -4.38 -13.19 -3.59
C TYR A 121 -5.81 -13.36 -3.08
N ASN A 122 -6.70 -12.39 -3.37
CA ASN A 122 -8.12 -12.44 -3.02
C ASN A 122 -8.36 -12.82 -1.54
N SER A 123 -7.62 -12.15 -0.66
CA SER A 123 -7.55 -12.48 0.76
C SER A 123 -8.63 -11.87 1.64
N SER A 124 -9.41 -10.95 1.05
CA SER A 124 -10.69 -10.44 1.58
C SER A 124 -11.90 -11.07 0.87
N PHE A 125 -11.68 -12.12 0.06
CA PHE A 125 -12.74 -12.89 -0.60
C PHE A 125 -13.75 -12.09 -1.48
N GLU A 126 -13.41 -10.87 -1.89
CA GLU A 126 -14.23 -10.04 -2.77
C GLU A 126 -14.52 -10.70 -4.14
N TYR A 127 -13.64 -11.61 -4.58
CA TYR A 127 -13.86 -12.46 -5.76
C TYR A 127 -14.32 -13.88 -5.38
N GLY A 128 -15.03 -14.02 -4.25
CA GLY A 128 -15.41 -15.31 -3.67
C GLY A 128 -14.19 -16.16 -3.33
N LEU A 129 -14.24 -17.45 -3.67
CA LEU A 129 -13.13 -18.39 -3.44
C LEU A 129 -12.12 -18.46 -4.61
N HIS A 130 -12.16 -17.52 -5.56
CA HIS A 130 -11.24 -17.53 -6.69
C HIS A 130 -9.78 -17.47 -6.23
N GLY A 131 -8.95 -18.34 -6.79
CA GLY A 131 -7.52 -18.45 -6.47
C GLY A 131 -7.20 -19.21 -5.19
N TRP A 132 -8.20 -19.76 -4.48
CA TRP A 132 -8.01 -20.59 -3.29
C TRP A 132 -8.25 -22.07 -3.60
N ASP A 133 -7.32 -22.93 -3.19
CA ASP A 133 -7.54 -24.37 -3.12
C ASP A 133 -8.21 -24.71 -1.79
N ILE A 134 -9.34 -25.40 -1.85
CA ILE A 134 -10.18 -25.71 -0.68
C ILE A 134 -10.23 -27.21 -0.41
N SER A 135 -10.34 -27.57 0.88
CA SER A 135 -10.54 -28.95 1.30
C SER A 135 -11.35 -28.98 2.60
N GLY A 136 -12.36 -29.84 2.64
CA GLY A 136 -13.35 -29.85 3.72
C GLY A 136 -14.56 -28.99 3.38
N ASP A 137 -15.20 -28.45 4.41
CA ASP A 137 -16.39 -27.61 4.33
C ASP A 137 -16.01 -26.14 4.54
N VAL A 138 -16.05 -25.39 3.44
CA VAL A 138 -15.69 -23.97 3.38
C VAL A 138 -16.86 -23.24 2.71
N GLU A 139 -17.47 -22.31 3.44
CA GLU A 139 -18.63 -21.56 2.97
C GLU A 139 -18.26 -20.07 2.82
N LEU A 140 -18.55 -19.49 1.66
CA LEU A 140 -18.51 -18.05 1.48
C LEU A 140 -19.77 -17.46 2.11
N ILE A 141 -19.62 -16.55 3.05
CA ILE A 141 -20.72 -15.85 3.70
C ILE A 141 -20.61 -14.36 3.42
N GLU A 142 -21.75 -13.70 3.18
CA GLU A 142 -21.82 -12.25 3.07
C GLU A 142 -22.27 -11.69 4.42
N TYR A 143 -21.47 -10.80 4.99
CA TYR A 143 -21.80 -10.10 6.23
C TYR A 143 -21.64 -8.60 6.00
N THR A 144 -22.73 -7.84 6.17
CA THR A 144 -22.74 -6.37 6.04
C THR A 144 -22.21 -5.84 4.70
N GLY A 145 -22.31 -6.63 3.62
CA GLY A 145 -21.83 -6.26 2.28
C GLY A 145 -20.34 -6.57 2.05
N GLU A 146 -19.68 -7.24 2.98
CA GLU A 146 -18.31 -7.76 2.86
C GLU A 146 -18.34 -9.29 2.80
N ASN A 147 -17.48 -9.86 1.97
CA ASN A 147 -17.37 -11.31 1.84
C ASN A 147 -16.42 -11.86 2.91
N LYS A 148 -16.83 -12.91 3.62
CA LYS A 148 -16.02 -13.64 4.59
C LYS A 148 -16.08 -15.13 4.28
N ILE A 149 -15.22 -15.92 4.89
CA ILE A 149 -15.35 -17.37 4.83
C ILE A 149 -15.64 -17.95 6.21
N LYS A 150 -16.53 -18.94 6.22
CA LYS A 150 -16.69 -19.87 7.32
C LYS A 150 -15.92 -21.15 7.00
N LEU A 151 -15.02 -21.52 7.90
CA LEU A 151 -14.27 -22.78 7.86
C LEU A 151 -14.83 -23.69 8.94
N SER A 152 -15.41 -24.83 8.56
CA SER A 152 -15.74 -25.87 9.53
C SER A 152 -14.47 -26.55 10.03
N LYS A 153 -14.53 -27.17 11.22
CA LYS A 153 -13.42 -27.92 11.80
C LYS A 153 -12.74 -28.86 10.78
N ASP A 154 -11.41 -28.92 10.83
CA ASP A 154 -10.52 -29.70 9.95
C ASP A 154 -10.52 -29.26 8.46
N SER A 155 -11.30 -28.23 8.12
CA SER A 155 -11.31 -27.65 6.76
C SER A 155 -10.16 -26.67 6.58
N ASN A 156 -9.76 -26.48 5.32
CA ASN A 156 -8.62 -25.64 4.99
C ASN A 156 -8.77 -24.94 3.64
N ILE A 157 -8.09 -23.81 3.55
CA ILE A 157 -7.83 -23.07 2.32
C ILE A 157 -6.33 -22.91 2.13
N SER A 158 -5.89 -22.85 0.87
CA SER A 158 -4.47 -22.76 0.55
C SER A 158 -4.20 -22.05 -0.78
N GLN A 159 -2.98 -21.54 -0.91
CA GLN A 159 -2.42 -21.00 -2.15
C GLN A 159 -0.99 -21.50 -2.34
N LEU A 160 -0.64 -21.77 -3.59
CA LEU A 160 0.72 -22.02 -4.03
C LEU A 160 1.12 -20.92 -5.01
N TYR A 161 2.18 -20.17 -4.72
CA TYR A 161 2.59 -19.05 -5.56
C TYR A 161 4.11 -18.83 -5.53
N ASN A 162 4.62 -18.07 -6.51
CA ASN A 162 6.00 -17.61 -6.51
C ASN A 162 6.14 -16.37 -5.61
N PRO A 163 6.91 -16.43 -4.51
CA PRO A 163 6.98 -15.30 -3.59
C PRO A 163 7.68 -14.07 -4.19
N PHE A 164 8.56 -14.24 -5.18
CA PHE A 164 9.21 -13.13 -5.88
C PHE A 164 8.26 -12.32 -6.77
N GLU A 165 7.09 -12.88 -7.11
CA GLU A 165 6.04 -12.21 -7.89
C GLU A 165 5.00 -11.54 -6.99
N ARG A 166 5.05 -11.81 -5.68
CA ARG A 166 3.98 -11.45 -4.73
C ARG A 166 4.45 -10.60 -3.56
N HIS A 167 5.73 -10.69 -3.20
CA HIS A 167 6.34 -9.91 -2.13
C HIS A 167 7.49 -9.10 -2.72
N MET A 168 7.40 -7.80 -2.62
CA MET A 168 8.48 -6.87 -2.86
C MET A 168 9.66 -7.29 -1.97
N LEU A 169 10.78 -7.66 -2.57
CA LEU A 169 12.05 -7.89 -1.88
C LEU A 169 12.03 -9.08 -0.92
N PHE A 170 11.27 -10.09 -1.30
CA PHE A 170 11.13 -11.34 -0.55
C PHE A 170 12.44 -11.89 0.04
N SER A 171 13.53 -11.88 -0.74
CA SER A 171 14.84 -12.42 -0.32
C SER A 171 15.51 -11.68 0.83
N SER A 172 15.00 -10.50 1.21
CA SER A 172 15.55 -9.67 2.29
C SER A 172 14.87 -9.94 3.64
N TYR A 173 13.77 -10.68 3.65
CA TYR A 173 13.03 -10.98 4.86
C TYR A 173 13.48 -12.29 5.48
N LYS A 174 13.65 -12.27 6.81
CA LYS A 174 13.79 -13.49 7.62
C LYS A 174 12.49 -13.88 8.28
N GLU A 175 11.55 -12.95 8.35
CA GLU A 175 10.26 -13.11 8.98
C GLU A 175 9.21 -12.39 8.14
N LEU A 176 8.00 -12.94 8.13
CA LEU A 176 6.81 -12.28 7.60
C LEU A 176 5.80 -12.07 8.74
N ILE A 177 4.89 -11.14 8.54
CA ILE A 177 3.75 -10.93 9.43
C ILE A 177 2.53 -11.57 8.76
N PHE A 178 1.89 -12.50 9.46
CA PHE A 178 0.59 -13.04 9.08
C PHE A 178 -0.49 -12.45 9.97
N CYS A 179 -1.44 -11.74 9.38
CA CYS A 179 -2.61 -11.20 10.07
C CYS A 179 -3.90 -11.74 9.45
N LEU A 180 -4.97 -11.78 10.22
CA LEU A 180 -6.34 -11.99 9.74
C LEU A 180 -7.34 -11.41 10.73
N ASP A 181 -8.57 -11.20 10.26
CA ASP A 181 -9.70 -10.82 11.10
C ASP A 181 -10.54 -12.07 11.41
N SER A 182 -10.94 -12.24 12.66
CA SER A 182 -11.79 -13.34 13.12
C SER A 182 -13.02 -12.82 13.84
N GLU A 183 -14.19 -13.41 13.63
CA GLU A 183 -15.42 -13.05 14.36
C GLU A 183 -15.47 -13.65 15.77
N GLN A 184 -14.50 -14.49 16.13
CA GLN A 184 -14.46 -15.19 17.42
C GLN A 184 -13.03 -15.59 17.83
N GLU A 185 -12.83 -15.86 19.12
CA GLU A 185 -11.63 -16.54 19.59
C GLU A 185 -11.61 -17.98 19.05
N ALA A 186 -10.46 -18.42 18.54
CA ALA A 186 -10.33 -19.74 17.93
C ALA A 186 -8.86 -20.13 17.74
N ASN A 187 -8.61 -21.39 17.38
CA ASN A 187 -7.30 -21.89 17.00
C ASN A 187 -7.23 -22.23 15.51
N LEU A 188 -6.17 -21.76 14.85
CA LEU A 188 -5.83 -22.13 13.48
C LEU A 188 -4.44 -22.76 13.43
N THR A 189 -4.26 -23.70 12.52
CA THR A 189 -2.94 -24.20 12.13
C THR A 189 -2.53 -23.59 10.80
N LEU A 190 -1.50 -22.73 10.81
CA LEU A 190 -0.85 -22.18 9.62
C LEU A 190 0.27 -23.13 9.18
N LEU A 191 0.20 -23.59 7.93
CA LEU A 191 1.31 -24.25 7.24
C LEU A 191 1.91 -23.25 6.25
N LEU A 192 3.21 -22.98 6.42
CA LEU A 192 3.99 -22.21 5.46
C LEU A 192 5.18 -23.05 4.97
N ASN A 193 5.12 -23.46 3.70
CA ASN A 193 5.93 -24.52 3.10
C ASN A 193 5.79 -25.85 3.85
N GLU A 194 6.74 -26.15 4.71
CA GLU A 194 6.84 -27.40 5.49
C GLU A 194 6.73 -27.15 7.00
N LYS A 195 6.65 -25.88 7.43
CA LYS A 195 6.56 -25.51 8.84
C LYS A 195 5.11 -25.25 9.21
N GLU A 196 4.62 -26.01 10.18
CA GLU A 196 3.34 -25.74 10.83
C GLU A 196 3.53 -24.85 12.06
N LYS A 197 2.58 -23.95 12.28
CA LYS A 197 2.50 -23.09 13.45
C LYS A 197 1.05 -23.00 13.88
N LYS A 198 0.78 -23.34 15.15
CA LYS A 198 -0.50 -23.09 15.79
C LYS A 198 -0.63 -21.61 16.14
N LEU A 199 -1.78 -21.03 15.84
CA LEU A 199 -2.12 -19.63 16.04
C LEU A 199 -3.37 -19.58 16.93
N GLU A 200 -3.25 -18.85 18.03
CA GLU A 200 -4.37 -18.48 18.88
C GLU A 200 -4.92 -17.14 18.39
N LEU A 201 -6.18 -17.14 17.98
CA LEU A 201 -6.86 -15.96 17.47
C LEU A 201 -7.72 -15.32 18.56
N LYS A 202 -7.83 -14.00 18.47
CA LYS A 202 -8.81 -13.20 19.19
C LYS A 202 -9.91 -12.76 18.23
N GLU A 203 -11.06 -12.44 18.79
CA GLU A 203 -12.08 -11.67 18.06
C GLU A 203 -11.48 -10.34 17.57
N GLY A 204 -11.74 -10.00 16.30
CA GLY A 204 -11.10 -8.93 15.57
C GLY A 204 -9.76 -9.32 14.95
N ASN A 205 -8.88 -8.34 14.80
CA ASN A 205 -7.60 -8.53 14.12
C ASN A 205 -6.58 -9.28 15.00
N SER A 206 -5.96 -10.32 14.44
CA SER A 206 -4.89 -11.10 15.07
C SER A 206 -3.68 -11.19 14.14
N CYS A 207 -2.50 -10.82 14.64
CA CYS A 207 -1.24 -10.83 13.88
C CYS A 207 -0.16 -11.69 14.55
N HIS A 208 0.59 -12.42 13.73
CA HIS A 208 1.63 -13.35 14.17
C HIS A 208 2.85 -13.27 13.26
N THR A 209 4.04 -13.20 13.86
CA THR A 209 5.31 -13.31 13.12
C THR A 209 5.55 -14.75 12.67
N VAL A 210 6.02 -14.95 11.45
CA VAL A 210 6.31 -16.26 10.86
C VAL A 210 7.76 -16.28 10.36
N ASP A 211 8.55 -17.26 10.82
CA ASP A 211 9.96 -17.40 10.45
C ASP A 211 10.16 -18.07 9.08
N ILE A 212 10.76 -17.31 8.16
CA ILE A 212 11.09 -17.70 6.79
C ILE A 212 12.60 -17.67 6.50
N SER A 213 13.46 -17.60 7.52
CA SER A 213 14.93 -17.47 7.45
C SER A 213 15.69 -18.61 6.74
N LYS A 214 14.99 -19.59 6.17
CA LYS A 214 15.56 -20.68 5.37
C LYS A 214 14.88 -20.81 4.01
N GLN A 215 14.08 -19.82 3.64
CA GLN A 215 13.18 -19.84 2.51
C GLN A 215 13.42 -18.64 1.58
N GLU A 216 14.48 -17.86 1.79
CA GLU A 216 14.76 -16.62 1.04
C GLU A 216 14.98 -16.83 -0.46
N LYS A 217 15.17 -18.10 -0.88
CA LYS A 217 15.36 -18.52 -2.28
C LYS A 217 14.25 -19.44 -2.78
N THR A 218 13.19 -19.68 -2.00
CA THR A 218 12.11 -20.54 -2.47
C THR A 218 11.36 -19.87 -3.60
N THR A 219 11.10 -20.61 -4.68
CA THR A 219 10.29 -20.15 -5.82
C THR A 219 8.85 -20.63 -5.75
N HIS A 220 8.54 -21.45 -4.75
CA HIS A 220 7.20 -21.97 -4.49
C HIS A 220 6.92 -21.77 -3.00
N PHE A 221 5.94 -20.92 -2.71
CA PHE A 221 5.46 -20.67 -1.36
C PHE A 221 4.12 -21.36 -1.20
N LYS A 222 4.08 -22.41 -0.37
CA LYS A 222 2.83 -23.06 0.00
C LYS A 222 2.28 -22.40 1.25
N PHE A 223 1.19 -21.68 1.12
CA PHE A 223 0.42 -21.13 2.24
C PHE A 223 -0.82 -21.98 2.44
N LYS A 224 -1.11 -22.39 3.67
CA LYS A 224 -2.35 -23.07 4.02
C LYS A 224 -2.76 -22.72 5.45
N VAL A 225 -4.03 -22.45 5.66
CA VAL A 225 -4.63 -22.37 7.01
C VAL A 225 -5.65 -23.48 7.16
N THR A 226 -5.57 -24.20 8.28
CA THR A 226 -6.51 -25.25 8.66
C THR A 226 -7.17 -24.85 9.96
N SER A 227 -8.48 -25.01 10.04
CA SER A 227 -9.20 -24.70 11.27
C SER A 227 -9.23 -25.88 12.22
N ASP A 228 -8.93 -25.64 13.50
CA ASP A 228 -9.04 -26.67 14.56
C ASP A 228 -10.50 -26.76 15.08
N GLU A 229 -11.36 -25.80 14.71
CA GLU A 229 -12.77 -25.65 15.10
C GLU A 229 -13.61 -24.94 14.01
N ASP A 230 -14.90 -24.70 14.22
CA ASP A 230 -15.69 -23.88 13.28
C ASP A 230 -15.36 -22.41 13.50
N ILE A 231 -15.00 -21.67 12.45
CA ILE A 231 -14.55 -20.27 12.53
C ILE A 231 -15.01 -19.44 11.34
N ILE A 232 -15.21 -18.15 11.54
CA ILE A 232 -15.40 -17.15 10.47
C ILE A 232 -14.20 -16.23 10.44
N ILE A 233 -13.56 -16.11 9.27
CA ILE A 233 -12.37 -15.29 9.07
C ILE A 233 -12.43 -14.45 7.79
N ASP A 234 -11.66 -13.37 7.78
CA ASP A 234 -11.52 -12.44 6.66
C ASP A 234 -10.15 -11.72 6.64
N ASN A 235 -9.89 -10.92 5.59
CA ASN A 235 -8.78 -9.97 5.47
C ASN A 235 -7.40 -10.55 5.81
N MET A 236 -7.10 -11.73 5.30
CA MET A 236 -5.81 -12.36 5.55
C MET A 236 -4.67 -11.58 4.88
N LYS A 237 -3.60 -11.31 5.62
CA LYS A 237 -2.42 -10.63 5.10
C LYS A 237 -1.18 -11.40 5.45
N LEU A 238 -0.33 -11.68 4.46
CA LEU A 238 1.02 -12.20 4.67
C LEU A 238 2.00 -11.25 3.98
N TYR A 239 2.80 -10.52 4.74
CA TYR A 239 3.63 -9.44 4.21
C TYR A 239 4.94 -9.27 4.97
N GLY A 240 5.97 -8.80 4.28
CA GLY A 240 7.25 -8.36 4.88
C GLY A 240 7.42 -6.85 4.91
N PHE A 241 6.56 -6.11 4.22
CA PHE A 241 6.64 -4.66 4.06
C PHE A 241 5.27 -4.00 4.11
N VAL A 242 5.25 -2.77 4.61
CA VAL A 242 4.09 -1.88 4.62
C VAL A 242 4.54 -0.54 4.07
N GLN A 243 3.95 -0.08 2.97
CA GLN A 243 4.11 1.28 2.50
C GLN A 243 3.29 2.21 3.39
N ARG A 244 3.94 3.24 3.96
CA ARG A 244 3.32 4.10 4.96
C ARG A 244 3.22 5.54 4.48
N LEU A 245 2.00 6.05 4.40
CA LEU A 245 1.74 7.49 4.42
C LEU A 245 1.30 7.97 5.80
N LYS A 246 0.94 7.06 6.72
CA LYS A 246 0.55 7.37 8.10
C LYS A 246 -0.66 8.30 8.19
N VAL A 247 -1.63 8.10 7.29
CA VAL A 247 -2.96 8.73 7.37
C VAL A 247 -3.91 7.80 8.12
N TYR A 248 -4.03 6.56 7.66
CA TYR A 248 -4.51 5.43 8.47
C TYR A 248 -3.46 4.33 8.45
N ASP A 249 -3.35 3.56 9.54
CA ASP A 249 -2.54 2.33 9.53
C ASP A 249 -3.17 1.25 8.65
N GLU A 250 -2.49 0.12 8.47
CA GLU A 250 -2.93 -0.95 7.57
C GLU A 250 -4.24 -1.63 8.00
N PHE A 251 -4.71 -1.38 9.22
CA PHE A 251 -5.96 -1.87 9.79
C PHE A 251 -7.06 -0.80 9.80
N GLY A 252 -6.80 0.37 9.22
CA GLY A 252 -7.78 1.45 9.12
C GLY A 252 -7.94 2.29 10.38
N LYS A 253 -7.01 2.20 11.33
CA LYS A 253 -6.98 3.10 12.49
C LYS A 253 -6.33 4.42 12.10
N GLU A 254 -6.92 5.51 12.59
CA GLU A 254 -6.39 6.87 12.39
C GLU A 254 -4.91 6.96 12.81
N SER A 255 -4.10 7.63 11.99
CA SER A 255 -2.65 7.78 12.18
C SER A 255 -2.23 9.26 12.11
N LEU A 256 -0.92 9.50 12.18
CA LEU A 256 -0.32 10.80 12.50
C LEU A 256 -0.84 11.98 11.69
N TYR A 257 -1.02 11.82 10.37
CA TYR A 257 -1.29 12.95 9.48
C TYR A 257 -2.75 13.09 9.05
N LEU A 258 -3.66 12.30 9.64
CA LEU A 258 -5.07 12.35 9.28
C LEU A 258 -5.70 13.73 9.47
N ASP A 259 -5.41 14.38 10.58
CA ASP A 259 -5.97 15.71 10.88
C ASP A 259 -5.47 16.77 9.90
N SER A 260 -4.20 16.69 9.49
CA SER A 260 -3.62 17.57 8.47
C SER A 260 -4.27 17.34 7.11
N ILE A 261 -4.45 16.10 6.69
CA ILE A 261 -5.19 15.76 5.45
C ILE A 261 -6.64 16.25 5.50
N ARG A 262 -7.33 16.09 6.64
CA ARG A 262 -8.71 16.62 6.82
C ARG A 262 -8.76 18.13 6.69
N LYS A 263 -7.80 18.86 7.30
CA LYS A 263 -7.68 20.32 7.19
C LYS A 263 -7.41 20.74 5.74
N MET A 264 -6.44 20.11 5.08
CA MET A 264 -6.15 20.35 3.66
C MET A 264 -7.39 20.20 2.79
N ASN A 265 -8.12 19.09 2.94
CA ASN A 265 -9.34 18.82 2.16
C ASN A 265 -10.41 19.87 2.40
N LYS A 266 -10.63 20.26 3.65
CA LYS A 266 -11.57 21.33 4.00
C LYS A 266 -11.18 22.66 3.33
N GLU A 267 -9.91 23.01 3.36
CA GLU A 267 -9.44 24.24 2.74
C GLU A 267 -9.49 24.19 1.20
N LEU A 268 -9.21 23.04 0.58
CA LEU A 268 -9.27 22.84 -0.87
C LEU A 268 -10.67 23.02 -1.44
N ILE A 269 -11.67 22.43 -0.78
CA ILE A 269 -13.09 22.54 -1.15
C ILE A 269 -13.60 23.97 -0.90
N GLY A 270 -12.99 24.70 0.04
CA GLY A 270 -13.47 26.01 0.50
C GLY A 270 -14.71 25.87 1.40
N ASN A 271 -15.15 26.98 2.00
CA ASN A 271 -16.49 27.02 2.60
C ASN A 271 -17.51 26.93 1.46
N VAL A 272 -17.96 25.72 1.15
CA VAL A 272 -19.21 25.53 0.44
C VAL A 272 -20.31 25.82 1.46
N GLU A 273 -20.74 27.08 1.50
CA GLU A 273 -22.06 27.46 2.05
C GLU A 273 -23.16 27.10 1.05
#